data_AF-A0A7C3GPI6-F1
#
_entry.id   AF-A0A7C3GPI6-F1
#
_cell.length_a   1.000
_cell.length_b   1.000
_cell.length_c   1.000
_cell.angle_alpha   90.00
_cell.angle_beta   90.00
_cell.angle_gamma   90.00
#
_symmetry.space_group_name_H-M   'P 1'
#
loop_
_entity.id
_entity.type
_entity.pdbx_description
1 polymer ?
#
loop_
_entity_poly.entity_id
_entity_poly.type
_entity_poly.pdbx_seq_one_letter_code
_entity_poly.pdbx_strand_id
1 'polypeptide(L)'
;MAYVITEGCIRDGSCAAVCPVECIVAGPEDDEKWPSSYWINPDDCIDCGACAPECPEEIIYADDEVPEGLENWIDLNRAFYEEGPGYG
;
A
#
# COMPACT_ATOMS: atom_id res chain seq x y z
N MET A 1 -8.88 -5.61 9.45
CA MET A 1 -9.05 -4.89 8.17
C MET A 1 -7.85 -4.00 8.04
N ALA A 2 -7.24 -4.00 6.86
CA ALA A 2 -6.13 -3.12 6.54
C ALA A 2 -6.44 -2.36 5.25
N TYR A 3 -5.81 -1.20 5.08
CA TYR A 3 -5.83 -0.50 3.82
C TYR A 3 -4.84 -1.12 2.84
N VAL A 4 -5.18 -1.09 1.56
CA VAL A 4 -4.45 -1.73 0.46
C VAL A 4 -4.23 -0.70 -0.63
N ILE A 5 -2.97 -0.51 -1.04
CA ILE A 5 -2.63 0.25 -2.25
C ILE A 5 -2.71 -0.71 -3.44
N THR A 6 -3.52 -0.40 -4.46
CA THR A 6 -3.65 -1.21 -5.67
C THR A 6 -2.75 -0.69 -6.81
N GLU A 7 -2.99 -1.15 -8.04
CA GLU A 7 -2.27 -0.64 -9.22
C GLU A 7 -2.46 0.86 -9.44
N GLY A 8 -1.50 1.50 -10.12
CA GLY A 8 -1.59 2.92 -10.50
C GLY A 8 -0.86 3.90 -9.59
N CYS A 9 -0.10 3.43 -8.60
CA CYS A 9 0.63 4.33 -7.69
C CYS A 9 1.66 5.20 -8.42
N ILE A 10 1.55 6.52 -8.28
CA ILE A 10 2.49 7.51 -8.87
C ILE A 10 3.64 7.91 -7.92
N ARG A 11 3.72 7.27 -6.75
CA ARG A 11 4.75 7.53 -5.72
C ARG A 11 4.86 8.98 -5.22
N ASP A 12 3.74 9.70 -5.17
CA ASP A 12 3.70 11.06 -4.59
C ASP A 12 4.04 11.07 -3.08
N GLY A 13 3.62 10.04 -2.33
CA GLY A 13 3.99 9.85 -0.93
C GLY A 13 3.10 10.56 0.12
N SER A 14 2.07 11.31 -0.31
CA SER A 14 1.13 11.96 0.62
C SER A 14 0.45 10.98 1.59
N CYS A 15 0.11 9.77 1.14
CA CYS A 15 -0.45 8.72 1.99
C CYS A 15 0.49 8.28 3.13
N ALA A 16 1.80 8.19 2.87
CA ALA A 16 2.79 7.80 3.87
C ALA A 16 2.98 8.90 4.93
N ALA A 17 2.96 10.17 4.51
CA ALA A 17 3.12 11.32 5.40
C ALA A 17 2.01 11.45 6.45
N VAL A 18 0.81 10.91 6.19
CA VAL A 18 -0.33 10.95 7.11
C VAL A 18 -0.55 9.67 7.90
N CYS A 19 0.24 8.62 7.65
CA CYS A 19 0.08 7.34 8.34
C CYS A 19 0.55 7.46 9.81
N PRO A 20 -0.34 7.28 10.81
CA PRO A 20 0.00 7.50 12.22
C PRO A 20 0.93 6.44 12.81
N VAL A 21 1.09 5.31 12.12
CA VAL A 21 1.91 4.15 12.52
C VAL A 21 3.05 3.89 11.54
N GLU A 22 3.27 4.79 10.57
CA GLU A 22 4.37 4.74 9.60
C GLU A 22 4.47 3.39 8.85
N CYS A 23 3.33 2.72 8.62
CA CYS A 23 3.27 1.40 7.99
C CYS A 23 3.18 1.45 6.46
N ILE A 24 3.52 2.60 5.85
CA ILE A 24 3.45 2.81 4.40
C ILE A 24 4.84 3.22 3.92
N VAL A 25 5.46 2.37 3.10
CA VAL A 25 6.84 2.57 2.64
C VAL A 25 6.94 2.51 1.13
N ALA A 26 7.93 3.19 0.58
CA ALA A 26 8.21 3.18 -0.84
C ALA A 26 8.88 1.86 -1.24
N GLY A 27 8.38 1.23 -2.29
CA GLY A 27 9.04 0.13 -2.96
C GLY A 27 10.31 0.56 -3.71
N PRO A 28 11.12 -0.40 -4.14
CA PRO A 28 12.31 -0.15 -4.94
C PRO A 28 11.95 0.56 -6.25
N GLU A 29 12.91 1.28 -6.82
CA GLU A 29 12.84 1.75 -8.21
C GLU A 29 13.45 0.64 -9.09
N ASP A 30 12.77 0.29 -10.18
CA ASP A 30 13.24 -0.67 -11.19
C ASP A 30 13.48 -2.12 -10.68
N ASP A 31 12.53 -2.68 -9.93
CA ASP A 31 12.52 -4.10 -9.55
C ASP A 31 11.60 -4.93 -10.46
N GLU A 32 12.01 -6.16 -10.79
CA GLU A 32 11.26 -7.07 -11.67
C GLU A 32 10.05 -7.70 -10.96
N LYS A 33 10.14 -7.93 -9.65
CA LYS A 33 9.08 -8.52 -8.82
C LYS A 33 8.18 -7.45 -8.19
N TRP A 34 8.75 -6.32 -7.78
CA TRP A 34 8.05 -5.28 -7.02
C TRP A 34 7.83 -4.03 -7.85
N PRO A 35 6.57 -3.72 -8.21
CA PRO A 35 6.23 -2.45 -8.85
C PRO A 35 6.77 -1.25 -8.06
N SER A 36 7.17 -0.22 -8.80
CA SER A 36 7.43 1.13 -8.28
C SER A 36 6.14 1.70 -7.67
N SER A 37 5.85 1.34 -6.43
CA SER A 37 4.65 1.69 -5.68
C SER A 37 4.99 1.98 -4.23
N TYR A 38 4.08 2.62 -3.50
CA TYR A 38 4.04 2.50 -2.05
C TYR A 38 3.28 1.24 -1.66
N TRP A 39 3.58 0.71 -0.47
CA TRP A 39 3.01 -0.53 0.05
C TRP A 39 2.59 -0.34 1.49
N ILE A 40 1.43 -0.89 1.88
CA ILE A 40 0.92 -0.81 3.26
C ILE A 40 1.18 -2.14 3.95
N ASN A 41 1.81 -2.13 5.13
CA ASN A 41 1.94 -3.33 5.95
C ASN A 41 0.59 -3.62 6.63
N PRO A 42 -0.12 -4.70 6.26
CA PRO A 42 -1.43 -4.98 6.82
C PRO A 42 -1.38 -5.39 8.30
N ASP A 43 -0.23 -5.84 8.81
CA ASP A 43 -0.10 -6.26 10.22
C ASP A 43 0.08 -5.07 11.17
N ASP A 44 0.63 -3.96 10.66
CA ASP A 44 0.81 -2.71 11.42
C ASP A 44 -0.33 -1.72 11.18
N CYS A 45 -1.07 -1.85 10.07
CA CYS A 45 -2.19 -0.98 9.75
C CYS A 45 -3.28 -1.03 10.83
N ILE A 46 -3.64 0.14 11.37
CA ILE A 46 -4.67 0.27 12.42
C ILE A 46 -6.05 0.69 11.91
N ASP A 47 -6.29 0.55 10.59
CA ASP A 47 -7.60 0.83 9.98
C ASP A 47 -8.15 2.25 10.24
N CYS A 48 -7.25 3.26 10.22
CA CYS A 48 -7.64 4.64 10.55
C CYS A 48 -8.20 5.45 9.37
N GLY A 49 -7.99 5.00 8.13
CA GLY A 49 -8.48 5.65 6.91
C GLY A 49 -7.85 6.98 6.52
N ALA A 50 -6.81 7.44 7.23
CA ALA A 50 -6.18 8.72 6.95
C ALA A 50 -5.51 8.79 5.56
N CYS A 51 -5.01 7.66 5.05
CA CYS A 51 -4.24 7.62 3.80
C CYS A 51 -5.09 7.70 2.52
N ALA A 52 -6.31 7.16 2.54
CA ALA A 52 -7.18 7.08 1.37
C ALA A 52 -7.54 8.45 0.74
N PRO A 53 -8.00 9.47 1.50
CA PRO A 53 -8.32 10.78 0.93
C PRO A 53 -7.11 11.56 0.43
N GLU A 54 -5.89 11.18 0.85
CA GLU A 54 -4.65 11.83 0.42
C GLU A 54 -4.08 11.22 -0.86
N CYS A 55 -4.63 10.11 -1.35
CA CYS A 55 -4.17 9.49 -2.58
C CYS A 55 -4.78 10.20 -3.80
N PRO A 56 -3.99 10.86 -4.65
CA PRO A 56 -4.52 11.60 -5.81
C PRO A 56 -5.14 10.70 -6.88
N GLU A 57 -4.72 9.44 -6.95
CA GLU A 57 -5.23 8.46 -7.91
C GLU A 57 -6.41 7.64 -7.36
N GLU A 58 -6.81 7.86 -6.09
CA GLU A 58 -7.94 7.16 -5.45
C GLU A 58 -7.81 5.62 -5.46
N ILE A 59 -6.58 5.10 -5.30
CA ILE A 59 -6.24 3.66 -5.38
C ILE A 59 -5.98 2.98 -4.02
N ILE A 60 -6.42 3.60 -2.92
CA ILE A 60 -6.26 3.03 -1.58
C ILE A 60 -7.64 2.67 -1.04
N TYR A 61 -7.85 1.38 -0.79
CA TYR A 61 -9.13 0.82 -0.35
C TYR A 61 -8.97 0.06 0.96
N ALA A 62 -10.04 -0.06 1.75
CA ALA A 62 -10.09 -1.12 2.76
C ALA A 62 -10.06 -2.49 2.08
N ASP A 63 -9.49 -3.50 2.73
CA ASP A 63 -9.31 -4.84 2.17
C ASP A 63 -10.62 -5.50 1.67
N ASP A 64 -11.75 -5.20 2.30
CA ASP A 64 -13.09 -5.66 1.91
C ASP A 64 -13.79 -4.76 0.88
N GLU A 65 -13.19 -3.62 0.52
CA GLU A 65 -13.68 -2.65 -0.47
C GLU A 65 -12.83 -2.64 -1.76
N VAL A 66 -11.79 -3.48 -1.84
CA VAL A 66 -10.96 -3.61 -3.04
C VAL A 66 -11.83 -3.98 -4.25
N PRO A 67 -11.73 -3.25 -5.38
CA PRO A 67 -12.50 -3.53 -6.58
C PRO A 67 -12.28 -4.95 -7.14
N GLU A 68 -13.31 -5.49 -7.80
CA GLU A 68 -13.24 -6.80 -8.47
C GLU A 68 -12.09 -6.84 -9.49
N GLY A 69 -11.24 -7.85 -9.40
CA GLY A 69 -10.06 -8.02 -10.26
C GLY A 69 -8.76 -7.45 -9.69
N LEU A 70 -8.80 -6.76 -8.54
CA LEU A 70 -7.63 -6.22 -7.85
C LEU A 70 -7.34 -6.92 -6.51
N GLU A 71 -8.07 -7.97 -6.15
CA GLU A 71 -7.96 -8.65 -4.86
C GLU A 71 -6.57 -9.23 -4.60
N ASN A 72 -5.83 -9.55 -5.66
CA ASN A 72 -4.43 -10.01 -5.56
C ASN A 72 -3.50 -8.97 -4.93
N TRP A 73 -3.88 -7.68 -4.93
CA TRP A 73 -3.09 -6.62 -4.30
C TRP A 73 -3.13 -6.67 -2.77
N ILE A 74 -4.15 -7.31 -2.19
CA ILE A 74 -4.22 -7.55 -0.74
C ILE A 74 -3.01 -8.40 -0.31
N ASP A 75 -2.82 -9.53 -0.99
CA ASP A 75 -1.70 -10.44 -0.74
C ASP A 75 -0.37 -9.82 -1.17
N LEU A 76 -0.34 -9.01 -2.22
CA LEU A 76 0.89 -8.37 -2.70
C LEU A 76 1.43 -7.33 -1.71
N ASN A 77 0.56 -6.53 -1.09
CA ASN A 77 0.94 -5.59 -0.02
C ASN A 77 1.55 -6.34 1.16
N ARG A 78 0.95 -7.47 1.58
CA ARG A 78 1.52 -8.34 2.61
C ARG A 78 2.88 -8.91 2.20
N ALA A 79 2.95 -9.52 1.02
CA ALA A 79 4.14 -10.20 0.54
C ALA A 79 5.33 -9.25 0.40
N PHE A 80 5.10 -7.97 0.14
CA PHE A 80 6.16 -6.96 0.09
C PHE A 80 6.91 -6.82 1.42
N TYR A 81 6.24 -7.01 2.56
CA TYR A 81 6.86 -6.95 3.89
C TYR A 81 7.37 -8.31 4.39
N GLU A 82 6.76 -9.42 3.95
CA GLU A 82 7.17 -10.77 4.35
C GLU A 82 8.33 -11.32 3.50
N GLU A 83 8.36 -10.99 2.21
CA GLU A 83 9.31 -11.52 1.23
C GLU A 83 10.12 -10.45 0.47
N GLY A 84 9.68 -9.19 0.54
CA GLY A 84 10.24 -8.07 -0.20
C GLY A 84 11.09 -7.13 0.66
N PRO A 85 11.44 -5.96 0.13
CA PRO A 85 12.32 -4.99 0.78
C PRO A 85 11.62 -4.12 1.86
N GLY A 86 10.47 -4.55 2.38
CA GLY A 86 9.57 -3.76 3.25
C GLY A 86 10.22 -2.81 4.24
N TYR A 87 11.20 -3.28 5.01
CA TYR A 87 11.95 -2.44 5.97
C TYR A 87 13.46 -2.45 5.75
N GLY A 88 13.93 -2.90 4.58
CA GLY A 88 15.36 -3.10 4.29
C GLY A 88 15.68 -3.31 2.83
#